data_AF-A0A2G2VC06-F1
#
_entry.id   AF-A0A2G2VC06-F1
#
_cell.length_a   1.000
_cell.length_b   1.000
_cell.length_c   1.000
_cell.angle_alpha   90.00
_cell.angle_beta   90.00
_cell.angle_gamma   90.00
#
_symmetry.space_group_name_H-M   'P 1'
#
loop_
_entity.id
_entity.type
_entity.pdbx_description
1 polymer ?
#
loop_
_entity_poly.entity_id
_entity_poly.type
_entity_poly.pdbx_seq_one_letter_code
_entity_poly.pdbx_strand_id
1 'polypeptide(L)'
;MGSSSQAIRYPVATTGVRNIDALNRFLADLCTRSNPKDGVALTLRQLVEEEARDLSGEAFARFIDHLYERITTFLDSNEVSVNLGALRAIYELIDVTISENASKVAKFSNYMLAAFETKRDLKILVLASKVLGHLVRSGGAITTDEVERQVKVVLEWLRGERIEYRRFAAVFILKKMVENASIVFNVHVPEFVDAIWVALRDPPLAV
;
A
#
# COMPACT_ATOMS: atom_id res chain seq x y z
N MET A 1 -60.17 -6.70 20.20
CA MET A 1 -59.21 -5.79 19.53
C MET A 1 -57.82 -6.37 19.71
N GLY A 2 -57.36 -7.16 18.74
CA GLY A 2 -56.02 -7.77 18.77
C GLY A 2 -55.04 -6.88 18.03
N SER A 3 -54.06 -6.33 18.75
CA SER A 3 -53.01 -5.52 18.14
C SER A 3 -51.90 -6.44 17.65
N SER A 4 -51.74 -6.54 16.33
CA SER A 4 -50.68 -7.31 15.68
C SER A 4 -49.36 -6.54 15.76
N SER A 5 -48.46 -6.98 16.63
CA SER A 5 -47.08 -6.49 16.67
C SER A 5 -46.33 -6.92 15.41
N GLN A 6 -46.11 -5.99 14.49
CA GLN A 6 -45.17 -6.18 13.37
C GLN A 6 -43.74 -6.17 13.92
N ALA A 7 -43.10 -7.33 13.89
CA ALA A 7 -41.66 -7.45 14.13
C ALA A 7 -40.90 -6.86 12.93
N ILE A 8 -40.30 -5.70 13.13
CA ILE A 8 -39.31 -5.12 12.22
C ILE A 8 -38.11 -6.08 12.19
N ARG A 9 -37.99 -6.87 11.13
CA ARG A 9 -36.78 -7.65 10.86
C ARG A 9 -35.67 -6.69 10.44
N TYR A 10 -34.71 -6.45 11.33
CA TYR A 10 -33.40 -5.94 10.94
C TYR A 10 -32.72 -7.00 10.07
N PRO A 11 -32.06 -6.63 8.94
CA PRO A 11 -31.24 -7.58 8.21
C PRO A 11 -30.07 -7.99 9.11
N VAL A 12 -30.07 -9.28 9.42
CA VAL A 12 -29.12 -10.00 10.28
C VAL A 12 -27.71 -9.92 9.68
N ALA A 13 -26.69 -9.86 10.55
CA ALA A 13 -25.22 -9.82 10.36
C ALA A 13 -24.58 -10.82 9.34
N THR A 14 -25.37 -11.48 8.52
CA THR A 14 -24.98 -12.41 7.45
C THR A 14 -24.29 -11.75 6.25
N THR A 15 -24.50 -10.46 6.00
CA THR A 15 -23.81 -9.72 4.93
C THR A 15 -22.31 -9.59 5.20
N GLY A 16 -21.92 -9.17 6.42
CA GLY A 16 -20.51 -8.97 6.78
C GLY A 16 -19.65 -10.23 6.63
N VAL A 17 -20.16 -11.41 7.01
CA VAL A 17 -19.43 -12.68 6.89
C VAL A 17 -19.23 -13.07 5.42
N ARG A 18 -20.27 -12.93 4.59
CA ARG A 18 -20.20 -13.19 3.14
C ARG A 18 -19.21 -12.27 2.42
N ASN A 19 -19.07 -11.03 2.90
CA ASN A 19 -18.19 -10.02 2.30
C ASN A 19 -16.71 -10.27 2.65
N ILE A 20 -16.43 -10.84 3.83
CA ILE A 20 -15.09 -11.30 4.21
C ILE A 20 -14.65 -12.49 3.34
N ASP A 21 -15.53 -13.45 3.05
CA ASP A 21 -15.22 -14.57 2.16
C ASP A 21 -14.94 -14.11 0.72
N ALA A 22 -15.72 -13.15 0.23
CA ALA A 22 -15.50 -12.53 -1.07
C ALA A 22 -14.13 -11.83 -1.10
N LEU A 23 -13.82 -11.02 -0.09
CA LEU A 23 -12.53 -10.35 0.06
C LEU A 23 -11.37 -11.35 0.04
N ASN A 24 -11.44 -12.42 0.83
CA ASN A 24 -10.40 -13.45 0.89
C ASN A 24 -10.19 -14.14 -0.46
N ARG A 25 -11.27 -14.39 -1.20
CA ARG A 25 -11.19 -14.95 -2.56
C ARG A 25 -10.50 -13.99 -3.53
N PHE A 26 -10.82 -12.69 -3.47
CA PHE A 26 -10.16 -11.69 -4.32
C PHE A 26 -8.68 -11.56 -4.02
N LEU A 27 -8.32 -11.48 -2.74
CA LEU A 27 -6.91 -11.41 -2.34
C LEU A 27 -6.14 -12.66 -2.80
N ALA A 28 -6.73 -13.85 -2.71
CA ALA A 28 -6.13 -15.08 -3.23
C ALA A 28 -5.93 -15.04 -4.76
N ASP A 29 -6.92 -14.52 -5.50
CA ASP A 29 -6.82 -14.41 -6.97
C ASP A 29 -5.71 -13.42 -7.39
N LEU A 30 -5.58 -12.28 -6.69
CA LEU A 30 -4.50 -11.30 -6.91
C LEU A 30 -3.09 -11.87 -6.69
N CYS A 31 -2.94 -12.89 -5.86
CA CYS A 31 -1.67 -13.61 -5.66
C CYS A 31 -1.31 -14.48 -6.87
N THR A 32 -2.30 -15.02 -7.58
CA THR A 32 -2.07 -15.96 -8.69
C THR A 32 -2.00 -15.28 -10.06
N ARG A 33 -2.73 -14.17 -10.25
CA ARG A 33 -2.81 -13.47 -11.53
C ARG A 33 -1.79 -12.34 -11.60
N SER A 34 -0.94 -12.40 -12.62
CA SER A 34 0.15 -11.44 -12.80
C SER A 34 -0.30 -10.08 -13.36
N ASN A 35 -1.46 -10.04 -14.04
CA ASN A 35 -1.87 -8.93 -14.88
C ASN A 35 -3.10 -8.19 -14.32
N PRO A 36 -2.98 -6.90 -13.92
CA PRO A 36 -4.10 -6.11 -13.42
C PRO A 36 -5.17 -5.78 -14.47
N LYS A 37 -4.92 -6.07 -15.77
CA LYS A 37 -5.89 -5.88 -16.86
C LYS A 37 -7.07 -6.85 -16.82
N ASP A 38 -7.05 -7.87 -15.96
CA ASP A 38 -8.06 -8.93 -15.93
C ASP A 38 -9.34 -8.56 -15.15
N GLY A 39 -9.59 -7.29 -14.82
CA GLY A 39 -10.84 -6.83 -14.21
C GLY A 39 -11.02 -7.18 -12.72
N VAL A 40 -10.20 -8.07 -12.17
CA VAL A 40 -10.24 -8.52 -10.76
C VAL A 40 -9.84 -7.40 -9.78
N ALA A 41 -8.86 -6.59 -10.18
CA ALA A 41 -8.35 -5.46 -9.38
C ALA A 41 -9.44 -4.36 -9.24
N LEU A 42 -10.18 -4.10 -10.32
CA LEU A 42 -11.38 -3.27 -10.32
C LEU A 42 -12.47 -3.82 -9.38
N THR A 43 -12.54 -5.14 -9.18
CA THR A 43 -13.52 -5.75 -8.29
C THR A 43 -13.23 -5.49 -6.81
N LEU A 44 -11.96 -5.43 -6.39
CA LEU A 44 -11.62 -5.09 -5.00
C LEU A 44 -12.03 -3.65 -4.67
N ARG A 45 -11.73 -2.72 -5.58
CA ARG A 45 -12.14 -1.32 -5.46
C ARG A 45 -13.66 -1.20 -5.33
N GLN A 46 -14.40 -1.83 -6.24
CA GLN A 46 -15.87 -1.83 -6.23
C GLN A 46 -16.41 -2.41 -4.93
N LEU A 47 -15.86 -3.53 -4.45
CA LEU A 47 -16.27 -4.14 -3.18
C LEU A 47 -16.09 -3.15 -2.02
N VAL A 48 -14.92 -2.52 -1.88
CA VAL A 48 -14.69 -1.59 -0.76
C VAL A 48 -15.60 -0.35 -0.87
N GLU A 49 -15.84 0.16 -2.08
CA GLU A 49 -16.76 1.28 -2.30
C GLU A 49 -18.23 0.92 -2.05
N GLU A 50 -18.65 -0.32 -2.30
CA GLU A 50 -19.97 -0.86 -1.97
C GLU A 50 -20.11 -1.03 -0.45
N GLU A 51 -19.16 -1.66 0.21
CA GLU A 51 -19.18 -1.84 1.67
C GLU A 51 -19.16 -0.49 2.40
N ALA A 52 -18.44 0.51 1.88
CA ALA A 52 -18.43 1.87 2.45
C ALA A 52 -19.80 2.57 2.37
N ARG A 53 -20.64 2.19 1.40
CA ARG A 53 -21.99 2.73 1.21
C ARG A 53 -23.03 1.95 2.00
N ASP A 54 -22.87 0.63 2.10
CA ASP A 54 -23.91 -0.27 2.58
C ASP A 54 -23.78 -0.61 4.07
N LEU A 55 -22.57 -0.57 4.62
CA LEU A 55 -22.32 -0.87 6.03
C LEU A 55 -22.47 0.35 6.94
N SER A 56 -22.82 0.10 8.20
CA SER A 56 -22.68 1.11 9.26
C SER A 56 -21.20 1.43 9.50
N GLY A 57 -20.88 2.62 10.01
CA GLY A 57 -19.49 3.02 10.26
C GLY A 57 -18.68 2.02 11.11
N GLU A 58 -19.31 1.42 12.12
CA GLU A 58 -18.67 0.42 12.98
C GLU A 58 -18.45 -0.93 12.26
N ALA A 59 -19.40 -1.35 11.41
CA ALA A 59 -19.24 -2.57 10.62
C ALA A 59 -18.19 -2.38 9.52
N PHE A 60 -18.16 -1.21 8.88
CA PHE A 60 -17.15 -0.86 7.89
C PHE A 60 -15.75 -0.77 8.50
N ALA A 61 -15.61 -0.19 9.69
CA ALA A 61 -14.34 -0.15 10.41
C ALA A 61 -13.77 -1.56 10.64
N ARG A 62 -14.59 -2.51 11.12
CA ARG A 62 -14.18 -3.92 11.29
C ARG A 62 -13.77 -4.57 9.97
N PHE A 63 -14.50 -4.31 8.89
CA PHE A 63 -14.19 -4.84 7.56
C PHE A 63 -12.83 -4.31 7.07
N ILE A 64 -12.59 -3.00 7.21
CA ILE A 64 -11.32 -2.36 6.82
C ILE A 64 -10.15 -2.83 7.68
N ASP A 65 -10.35 -3.01 8.99
CA ASP A 65 -9.31 -3.55 9.87
C ASP A 65 -8.92 -4.97 9.45
N HIS A 66 -9.90 -5.82 9.13
CA HIS A 66 -9.64 -7.17 8.61
C HIS A 66 -8.89 -7.14 7.27
N LEU A 67 -9.26 -6.22 6.37
CA LEU A 67 -8.56 -6.01 5.10
C LEU A 67 -7.09 -5.63 5.33
N TYR A 68 -6.81 -4.69 6.23
CA TYR A 68 -5.44 -4.26 6.53
C TYR A 68 -4.62 -5.36 7.22
N GLU A 69 -5.21 -6.12 8.14
CA GLU A 69 -4.57 -7.27 8.77
C GLU A 69 -4.16 -8.31 7.72
N ARG A 70 -5.05 -8.58 6.76
CA ARG A 70 -4.78 -9.53 5.68
C ARG A 70 -3.67 -9.06 4.74
N ILE A 71 -3.69 -7.78 4.35
CA ILE A 71 -2.62 -7.17 3.55
C ILE A 71 -1.28 -7.25 4.28
N THR A 72 -1.25 -6.93 5.58
CA THR A 72 -0.03 -7.00 6.40
C THR A 72 0.53 -8.44 6.40
N THR A 73 -0.33 -9.42 6.68
CA THR A 73 0.03 -10.85 6.64
C THR A 73 0.62 -11.25 5.27
N PHE A 74 0.04 -10.74 4.18
CA PHE A 74 0.50 -11.04 2.84
C PHE A 74 1.82 -10.36 2.49
N LEU A 75 2.06 -9.15 2.99
CA LEU A 75 3.35 -8.47 2.85
C LEU A 75 4.44 -9.16 3.68
N ASP A 76 4.12 -9.72 4.83
CA ASP A 76 5.10 -10.40 5.69
C ASP A 76 5.45 -11.81 5.19
N SER A 77 4.59 -12.43 4.38
CA SER A 77 4.84 -13.73 3.76
C SER A 77 6.17 -13.80 2.99
N ASN A 78 6.83 -14.96 3.01
CA ASN A 78 8.03 -15.23 2.20
C ASN A 78 7.70 -15.59 0.74
N GLU A 79 6.43 -15.80 0.42
CA GLU A 79 5.96 -16.13 -0.92
C GLU A 79 5.89 -14.88 -1.81
N VAL A 80 6.72 -14.84 -2.87
CA VAL A 80 6.79 -13.70 -3.80
C VAL A 80 5.43 -13.42 -4.45
N SER A 81 4.71 -14.46 -4.86
CA SER A 81 3.38 -14.34 -5.46
C SER A 81 2.37 -13.65 -4.52
N VAL A 82 2.43 -13.99 -3.23
CA VAL A 82 1.56 -13.43 -2.19
C VAL A 82 1.90 -11.95 -1.94
N ASN A 83 3.19 -11.61 -1.85
CA ASN A 83 3.61 -10.21 -1.72
C ASN A 83 3.16 -9.37 -2.93
N LEU A 84 3.32 -9.90 -4.15
CA LEU A 84 2.87 -9.23 -5.36
C LEU A 84 1.35 -9.02 -5.37
N GLY A 85 0.58 -9.99 -4.88
CA GLY A 85 -0.87 -9.86 -4.71
C GLY A 85 -1.26 -8.73 -3.75
N ALA A 86 -0.60 -8.63 -2.60
CA ALA A 86 -0.82 -7.53 -1.66
C ALA A 86 -0.48 -6.16 -2.26
N LEU A 87 0.64 -6.05 -2.98
CA LEU A 87 1.02 -4.80 -3.63
C LEU A 87 0.00 -4.37 -4.70
N ARG A 88 -0.56 -5.32 -5.47
CA ARG A 88 -1.66 -5.03 -6.41
C ARG A 88 -2.92 -4.57 -5.68
N ALA A 89 -3.27 -5.22 -4.57
CA ALA A 89 -4.41 -4.80 -3.75
C ALA A 89 -4.23 -3.36 -3.26
N ILE A 90 -3.06 -3.03 -2.70
CA ILE A 90 -2.75 -1.66 -2.25
C ILE A 90 -2.83 -0.67 -3.42
N TYR A 91 -2.32 -1.03 -4.60
CA TYR A 91 -2.36 -0.18 -5.79
C TYR A 91 -3.79 0.29 -6.09
N GLU A 92 -4.77 -0.62 -6.08
CA GLU A 92 -6.19 -0.29 -6.31
C GLU A 92 -6.81 0.50 -5.17
N LEU A 93 -6.46 0.16 -3.92
CA LEU A 93 -7.02 0.81 -2.72
C LEU A 93 -6.55 2.26 -2.55
N ILE A 94 -5.46 2.68 -3.20
CA ILE A 94 -5.00 4.08 -3.20
C ILE A 94 -6.12 4.99 -3.71
N ASP A 95 -6.80 4.61 -4.79
CA ASP A 95 -7.81 5.43 -5.45
C ASP A 95 -9.21 5.34 -4.83
N VAL A 96 -9.40 4.50 -3.79
CA VAL A 96 -10.67 4.37 -3.06
C VAL A 96 -10.80 5.51 -2.05
N THR A 97 -11.72 6.44 -2.24
CA THR A 97 -11.96 7.52 -1.27
C THR A 97 -12.75 7.02 -0.07
N ILE A 98 -12.13 6.99 1.10
CA ILE A 98 -12.80 6.69 2.39
C ILE A 98 -12.73 7.92 3.33
N SER A 99 -13.55 7.92 4.38
CA SER A 99 -13.59 9.02 5.37
C SER A 99 -12.23 9.31 6.01
N GLU A 100 -11.40 8.27 6.23
CA GLU A 100 -10.09 8.36 6.87
C GLU A 100 -8.90 8.26 5.89
N ASN A 101 -8.93 9.06 4.82
CA ASN A 101 -7.89 9.00 3.77
C ASN A 101 -6.47 9.30 4.29
N ALA A 102 -6.29 10.17 5.28
CA ALA A 102 -4.97 10.46 5.85
C ALA A 102 -4.35 9.23 6.54
N SER A 103 -5.13 8.55 7.38
CA SER A 103 -4.72 7.30 8.03
C SER A 103 -4.38 6.21 7.02
N LYS A 104 -5.17 6.10 5.95
CA LYS A 104 -4.91 5.15 4.84
C LYS A 104 -3.59 5.45 4.13
N VAL A 105 -3.33 6.72 3.79
CA VAL A 105 -2.10 7.15 3.14
C VAL A 105 -0.88 6.82 4.02
N ALA A 106 -0.94 7.15 5.31
CA ALA A 106 0.14 6.83 6.25
C ALA A 106 0.39 5.31 6.35
N LYS A 107 -0.66 4.49 6.45
CA LYS A 107 -0.53 3.02 6.46
C LYS A 107 0.13 2.48 5.20
N PHE A 108 -0.35 2.90 4.03
CA PHE A 108 0.20 2.43 2.75
C PHE A 108 1.65 2.85 2.55
N SER A 109 1.99 4.05 3.02
CA SER A 109 3.36 4.51 2.97
C SER A 109 4.30 3.69 3.86
N ASN A 110 3.86 3.36 5.09
CA ASN A 110 4.59 2.47 5.98
C ASN A 110 4.74 1.06 5.39
N TYR A 111 3.72 0.54 4.70
CA TYR A 111 3.82 -0.73 3.99
C TYR A 111 4.87 -0.70 2.88
N MET A 112 4.95 0.38 2.10
CA MET A 112 5.99 0.51 1.08
C MET A 112 7.37 0.55 1.71
N LEU A 113 7.58 1.36 2.75
CA LEU A 113 8.87 1.45 3.45
C LEU A 113 9.32 0.08 4.01
N ALA A 114 8.40 -0.64 4.67
CA ALA A 114 8.66 -1.97 5.20
C ALA A 114 8.98 -3.00 4.09
N ALA A 115 8.28 -2.93 2.94
CA ALA A 115 8.57 -3.80 1.80
C ALA A 115 9.98 -3.54 1.24
N PHE A 116 10.39 -2.27 1.10
CA PHE A 116 11.75 -1.91 0.67
C PHE A 116 12.82 -2.34 1.67
N GLU A 117 12.52 -2.31 2.96
CA GLU A 117 13.45 -2.69 4.01
C GLU A 117 13.67 -4.21 4.11
N THR A 118 12.60 -4.99 3.93
CA THR A 118 12.60 -6.43 4.23
C THR A 118 12.71 -7.32 3.00
N LYS A 119 12.19 -6.90 1.84
CA LYS A 119 12.15 -7.73 0.64
C LYS A 119 13.39 -7.55 -0.22
N ARG A 120 13.77 -8.63 -0.92
CA ARG A 120 14.96 -8.70 -1.78
C ARG A 120 14.63 -9.04 -3.23
N ASP A 121 13.48 -9.67 -3.48
CA ASP A 121 13.05 -10.02 -4.82
C ASP A 121 12.79 -8.75 -5.66
N LEU A 122 13.43 -8.68 -6.83
CA LEU A 122 13.37 -7.52 -7.70
C LEU A 122 11.95 -7.24 -8.21
N LYS A 123 11.12 -8.27 -8.44
CA LYS A 123 9.73 -8.07 -8.92
C LYS A 123 8.91 -7.37 -7.84
N ILE A 124 9.12 -7.72 -6.57
CA ILE A 124 8.49 -7.06 -5.42
C ILE A 124 8.94 -5.60 -5.37
N LEU A 125 10.24 -5.32 -5.39
CA LEU A 125 10.77 -3.95 -5.29
C LEU A 125 10.30 -3.06 -6.45
N VAL A 126 10.27 -3.61 -7.67
CA VAL A 126 9.76 -2.89 -8.85
C VAL A 126 8.28 -2.56 -8.69
N LEU A 127 7.44 -3.52 -8.26
CA LEU A 127 6.01 -3.26 -8.07
C LEU A 127 5.76 -2.30 -6.90
N ALA A 128 6.46 -2.46 -5.77
CA ALA A 128 6.38 -1.55 -4.63
C ALA A 128 6.75 -0.11 -5.04
N SER A 129 7.76 0.08 -5.91
CA SER A 129 8.11 1.40 -6.43
C SER A 129 6.99 2.02 -7.27
N LYS A 130 6.23 1.21 -8.03
CA LYS A 130 5.08 1.69 -8.79
C LYS A 130 3.94 2.11 -7.87
N VAL A 131 3.66 1.31 -6.85
CA VAL A 131 2.65 1.60 -5.82
C VAL A 131 2.99 2.88 -5.06
N LEU A 132 4.26 3.04 -4.64
CA LEU A 132 4.74 4.25 -3.98
C LEU A 132 4.58 5.48 -4.87
N GLY A 133 5.00 5.40 -6.13
CA GLY A 133 4.83 6.52 -7.06
C GLY A 133 3.36 6.87 -7.32
N HIS A 134 2.46 5.89 -7.30
CA HIS A 134 1.01 6.11 -7.39
C HIS A 134 0.48 6.78 -6.13
N LEU A 135 0.88 6.29 -4.95
CA LEU A 135 0.48 6.86 -3.65
C LEU A 135 0.83 8.34 -3.54
N VAL A 136 2.08 8.69 -3.89
CA VAL A 136 2.58 10.06 -3.84
C VAL A 136 1.83 10.98 -4.83
N ARG A 137 1.51 10.47 -6.02
CA ARG A 137 0.77 11.23 -7.04
C ARG A 137 -0.70 11.44 -6.65
N SER A 138 -1.37 10.39 -6.19
CA SER A 138 -2.82 10.39 -5.90
C SER A 138 -3.15 11.03 -4.56
N GLY A 139 -2.26 10.96 -3.56
CA GLY A 139 -2.55 11.48 -2.23
C GLY A 139 -2.40 13.00 -2.08
N GLY A 140 -1.85 13.70 -3.08
CA GLY A 140 -1.75 15.16 -3.09
C GLY A 140 -1.07 15.73 -1.84
N ALA A 141 -1.60 16.83 -1.30
CA ALA A 141 -1.01 17.51 -0.14
C ALA A 141 -0.90 16.63 1.12
N ILE A 142 -1.79 15.65 1.30
CA ILE A 142 -1.81 14.74 2.45
C ILE A 142 -0.53 13.88 2.51
N THR A 143 0.13 13.67 1.37
CA THR A 143 1.36 12.87 1.30
C THR A 143 2.64 13.64 1.63
N THR A 144 2.57 14.97 1.78
CA THR A 144 3.77 15.82 1.91
C THR A 144 4.66 15.41 3.07
N ASP A 145 4.08 15.31 4.28
CA ASP A 145 4.82 14.94 5.50
C ASP A 145 5.44 13.55 5.38
N GLU A 146 4.73 12.66 4.69
CA GLU A 146 5.13 11.27 4.52
C GLU A 146 6.24 11.12 3.47
N VAL A 147 6.20 11.90 2.39
CA VAL A 147 7.30 12.02 1.43
C VAL A 147 8.55 12.54 2.14
N GLU A 148 8.44 13.63 2.90
CA GLU A 148 9.55 14.21 3.65
C GLU A 148 10.16 13.18 4.63
N ARG A 149 9.29 12.48 5.38
CA ARG A 149 9.71 11.43 6.31
C ARG A 149 10.46 10.30 5.60
N GLN A 150 9.94 9.77 4.51
CA GLN A 150 10.61 8.69 3.77
C GLN A 150 11.93 9.14 3.16
N VAL A 151 12.01 10.35 2.60
CA VAL A 151 13.26 10.88 2.05
C VAL A 151 14.33 10.92 3.14
N LYS A 152 14.02 11.42 4.35
CA LYS A 152 14.96 11.44 5.47
C LYS A 152 15.45 10.04 5.85
N VAL A 153 14.54 9.09 6.04
CA VAL A 153 14.89 7.68 6.36
C VAL A 153 15.81 7.06 5.30
N VAL A 154 15.51 7.31 4.03
CA VAL A 154 16.26 6.71 2.93
C VAL A 154 17.63 7.36 2.72
N LEU A 155 17.75 8.66 2.99
CA LEU A 155 19.06 9.32 3.00
C LEU A 155 19.96 8.78 4.12
N GLU A 156 19.38 8.42 5.28
CA GLU A 156 20.12 7.71 6.33
C GLU A 156 20.59 6.33 5.87
N TRP A 157 19.79 5.58 5.11
CA TRP A 157 20.23 4.29 4.52
C TRP A 157 21.43 4.43 3.59
N LEU A 158 21.55 5.56 2.88
CA LEU A 158 22.70 5.83 2.01
C LEU A 158 23.94 6.26 2.80
N ARG A 159 23.78 7.11 3.81
CA ARG A 159 24.88 7.66 4.64
C ARG A 159 25.42 6.69 5.69
N GLY A 160 24.57 5.81 6.20
CA GLY A 160 24.92 4.88 7.26
C GLY A 160 25.83 3.74 6.80
N GLU A 161 25.87 2.69 7.63
CA GLU A 161 26.60 1.46 7.33
C GLU A 161 26.20 0.91 5.95
N ARG A 162 27.19 0.46 5.18
CA ARG A 162 26.93 -0.07 3.84
C ARG A 162 26.16 -1.38 3.94
N ILE A 163 24.87 -1.28 3.63
CA ILE A 163 23.97 -2.41 3.47
C ILE A 163 23.48 -2.38 2.03
N GLU A 164 24.01 -3.26 1.18
CA GLU A 164 23.88 -3.16 -0.27
C GLU A 164 22.43 -3.17 -0.75
N TYR A 165 21.60 -4.05 -0.18
CA TYR A 165 20.18 -4.11 -0.52
C TYR A 165 19.42 -2.85 -0.09
N ARG A 166 19.78 -2.20 1.03
CA ARG A 166 19.15 -0.95 1.48
C ARG A 166 19.53 0.19 0.56
N ARG A 167 20.80 0.25 0.13
CA ARG A 167 21.24 1.23 -0.86
C ARG A 167 20.53 1.06 -2.19
N PHE A 168 20.31 -0.18 -2.63
CA PHE A 168 19.54 -0.46 -3.83
C PHE A 168 18.07 -0.08 -3.70
N ALA A 169 17.42 -0.45 -2.60
CA ALA A 169 16.03 -0.07 -2.30
C ALA A 169 15.86 1.46 -2.18
N ALA A 170 16.85 2.14 -1.58
CA ALA A 170 16.89 3.59 -1.45
C ALA A 170 16.79 4.30 -2.81
N VAL A 171 17.47 3.78 -3.84
CA VAL A 171 17.40 4.34 -5.20
C VAL A 171 15.99 4.25 -5.77
N PHE A 172 15.25 3.16 -5.54
CA PHE A 172 13.85 3.05 -5.97
C PHE A 172 12.96 4.11 -5.32
N ILE A 173 13.09 4.30 -4.00
CA ILE A 173 12.29 5.29 -3.27
C ILE A 173 12.63 6.71 -3.76
N LEU A 174 13.91 7.08 -3.74
CA LEU A 174 14.36 8.42 -4.15
C LEU A 174 13.94 8.76 -5.58
N LYS A 175 14.11 7.81 -6.51
CA LYS A 175 13.63 7.98 -7.89
C LYS A 175 12.13 8.30 -7.92
N LYS A 176 11.31 7.58 -7.15
CA LYS A 176 9.86 7.80 -7.13
C LYS A 176 9.46 9.11 -6.46
N MET A 177 10.18 9.54 -5.42
CA MET A 177 9.94 10.83 -4.78
C MET A 177 10.26 11.99 -5.74
N VAL A 178 11.39 11.91 -6.45
CA VAL A 178 11.77 12.93 -7.46
C VAL A 178 10.75 13.00 -8.59
N GLU A 179 10.32 11.85 -9.12
CA GLU A 179 9.38 11.78 -10.25
C GLU A 179 7.97 12.29 -9.92
N ASN A 180 7.52 12.15 -8.66
CA ASN A 180 6.11 12.36 -8.31
C ASN A 180 5.87 13.48 -7.28
N ALA A 181 6.92 13.93 -6.57
CA ALA A 181 6.84 14.99 -5.56
C ALA A 181 8.06 15.92 -5.64
N SER A 182 8.43 16.37 -6.84
CA SER A 182 9.62 17.20 -7.08
C SER A 182 9.69 18.47 -6.23
N ILE A 183 8.54 19.13 -5.98
CA ILE A 183 8.46 20.34 -5.14
C ILE A 183 8.88 20.03 -3.70
N VAL A 184 8.34 18.95 -3.12
CA VAL A 184 8.66 18.52 -1.75
C VAL A 184 10.10 18.01 -1.69
N PHE A 185 10.55 17.30 -2.71
CA PHE A 185 11.91 16.78 -2.77
C PHE A 185 13.00 17.88 -2.87
N ASN A 186 12.67 19.03 -3.46
CA ASN A 186 13.66 20.07 -3.79
C ASN A 186 14.49 20.55 -2.60
N VAL A 187 13.91 20.58 -1.39
CA VAL A 187 14.61 20.99 -0.17
C VAL A 187 15.70 20.00 0.26
N HIS A 188 15.60 18.74 -0.19
CA HIS A 188 16.54 17.67 0.13
C HIS A 188 17.63 17.46 -0.94
N VAL A 189 17.62 18.23 -2.04
CA VAL A 189 18.56 18.04 -3.15
C VAL A 189 20.03 18.10 -2.72
N PRO A 190 20.49 19.07 -1.89
CA PRO A 190 21.89 19.11 -1.45
C PRO A 190 22.28 17.82 -0.72
N GLU A 191 21.43 17.43 0.24
CA GLU A 191 21.60 16.23 1.05
C GLU A 191 21.58 14.93 0.24
N PHE A 192 20.74 14.88 -0.79
CA PHE A 192 20.63 13.77 -1.73
C PHE A 192 21.88 13.63 -2.58
N VAL A 193 22.39 14.73 -3.15
CA VAL A 193 23.59 14.71 -4.01
C VAL A 193 24.79 14.17 -3.24
N ASP A 194 24.98 14.61 -2.00
CA ASP A 194 26.06 14.13 -1.15
C ASP A 194 25.93 12.62 -0.84
N ALA A 195 24.72 12.15 -0.53
CA ALA A 195 24.48 10.77 -0.16
C ALA A 195 24.56 9.80 -1.37
N ILE A 196 23.99 10.17 -2.51
CA ILE A 196 23.93 9.31 -3.70
C ILE A 196 25.30 9.14 -4.34
N TRP A 197 26.17 10.16 -4.27
CA TRP A 197 27.51 10.12 -4.85
C TRP A 197 28.37 8.99 -4.27
N VAL A 198 28.21 8.70 -2.98
CA VAL A 198 28.88 7.59 -2.30
C VAL A 198 28.30 6.25 -2.79
N ALA A 199 26.98 6.13 -2.85
CA ALA A 199 26.30 4.90 -3.25
C ALA A 199 26.54 4.53 -4.73
N LEU A 200 26.69 5.51 -5.62
CA LEU A 200 26.98 5.28 -7.05
C LEU A 200 28.39 4.71 -7.31
N ARG A 201 29.30 4.86 -6.36
CA ARG A 201 30.65 4.30 -6.43
C ARG A 201 30.74 2.88 -5.88
N ASP A 202 29.64 2.35 -5.34
CA ASP A 202 29.61 0.97 -4.89
C ASP A 202 29.75 0.01 -6.09
N PRO A 203 30.46 -1.12 -5.92
CA PRO A 203 30.43 -2.21 -6.87
C PRO A 203 28.97 -2.60 -7.18
N PRO A 204 28.65 -2.93 -8.44
CA PRO A 204 27.32 -3.38 -8.78
C PRO A 204 26.96 -4.63 -7.98
N LEU A 205 25.73 -4.68 -7.46
CA LEU A 205 25.16 -5.88 -6.87
C LEU A 205 25.31 -7.03 -7.88
N ALA A 206 25.89 -8.16 -7.45
CA ALA A 206 25.85 -9.38 -8.24
C ALA A 206 24.39 -9.86 -8.28
N VAL A 207 23.69 -9.52 -9.36
CA VAL A 207 22.30 -9.92 -9.64
C VAL A 207 22.25 -11.36 -10.11
#